data_AF-A0A972AIZ4-F1
#
_entry.id   AF-A0A972AIZ4-F1
#
_cell.length_a   1.000
_cell.length_b   1.000
_cell.length_c   1.000
_cell.angle_alpha   90.00
_cell.angle_beta   90.00
_cell.angle_gamma   90.00
#
_symmetry.space_group_name_H-M   'P 1'
#
loop_
_entity.id
_entity.type
_entity.pdbx_description
1 polymer ?
#
loop_
_entity_poly.entity_id
_entity_poly.type
_entity_poly.pdbx_seq_one_letter_code
_entity_poly.pdbx_strand_id
1 'polypeptide(L)'
;MSAWEKIAYLRGLIDGQKQADTPEKEKFYGALMETLESLAQGMEDHEKVHLELNDYLEQLDEDVSELEDDFDALLEDDDEDDDDYEEFDEEEYASVTCPECCKDFYYEPAAYEEDEDLLCPHCGKPFKYPEE
;
A
#
# COMPACT_ATOMS: atom_id res chain seq x y z
N MET A 1 -34.94 12.78 -5.72
CA MET A 1 -35.53 11.55 -6.26
C MET A 1 -34.50 10.45 -6.20
N SER A 2 -34.58 9.58 -5.19
CA SER A 2 -33.75 8.38 -5.05
C SER A 2 -34.00 7.42 -6.22
N ALA A 3 -33.10 6.44 -6.40
CA ALA A 3 -33.29 5.41 -7.41
C ALA A 3 -34.64 4.69 -7.22
N TRP A 4 -35.00 4.38 -5.96
CA TRP A 4 -36.27 3.79 -5.59
C TRP A 4 -37.49 4.64 -5.97
N GLU A 5 -37.46 5.95 -5.75
CA GLU A 5 -38.56 6.85 -6.13
C GLU A 5 -38.77 6.88 -7.64
N LYS A 6 -37.68 6.83 -8.42
CA LYS A 6 -37.76 6.77 -9.89
C LYS A 6 -38.29 5.42 -10.38
N ILE A 7 -37.90 4.33 -9.74
CA ILE A 7 -38.39 2.97 -10.06
C ILE A 7 -39.88 2.85 -9.74
N ALA A 8 -40.31 3.34 -8.57
CA ALA A 8 -41.72 3.36 -8.18
C ALA A 8 -42.57 4.19 -9.16
N TYR A 9 -42.05 5.34 -9.60
CA TYR A 9 -42.69 6.15 -10.64
C TYR A 9 -42.82 5.40 -11.97
N LEU A 10 -41.76 4.73 -12.42
CA LEU A 10 -41.77 3.92 -13.64
C LEU A 10 -42.78 2.78 -13.56
N ARG A 11 -42.88 2.11 -12.42
CA ARG A 11 -43.87 1.05 -12.19
C ARG A 11 -45.30 1.58 -12.30
N GLY A 12 -45.58 2.73 -11.68
CA GLY A 12 -46.86 3.41 -11.82
C GLY A 12 -47.20 3.81 -13.26
N LEU A 13 -46.20 4.21 -14.06
CA LEU A 13 -46.40 4.51 -15.48
C LEU A 13 -46.72 3.25 -16.30
N ILE A 14 -46.02 2.15 -16.07
CA ILE A 14 -46.24 0.87 -16.78
C ILE A 14 -47.68 0.37 -16.55
N ASP A 15 -48.11 0.41 -15.28
CA ASP A 15 -49.46 -0.03 -14.88
C ASP A 15 -50.54 0.95 -15.39
N GLY A 16 -50.31 2.25 -15.24
CA GLY A 16 -51.28 3.30 -15.59
C GLY A 16 -51.52 3.47 -17.08
N GLN A 17 -50.50 3.22 -17.91
CA GLN A 17 -50.58 3.37 -19.37
C GLN A 17 -50.95 2.06 -20.09
N LYS A 18 -51.22 0.98 -19.36
CA LYS A 18 -51.46 -0.38 -19.91
C LYS A 18 -50.34 -0.81 -20.87
N GLN A 19 -49.09 -0.51 -20.53
CA GLN A 19 -47.94 -0.90 -21.35
C GLN A 19 -47.71 -2.43 -21.28
N ALA A 20 -48.07 -3.04 -20.15
CA ALA A 20 -48.08 -4.49 -19.92
C ALA A 20 -49.44 -5.13 -20.29
N ASP A 21 -49.96 -4.85 -21.49
CA ASP A 21 -51.27 -5.34 -21.96
C ASP A 21 -51.26 -6.78 -22.49
N THR A 22 -50.08 -7.38 -22.69
CA THR A 22 -49.93 -8.80 -23.06
C THR A 22 -49.07 -9.55 -22.05
N PRO A 23 -49.24 -10.89 -21.92
CA PRO A 23 -48.43 -11.69 -20.99
C PRO A 23 -46.92 -11.58 -21.24
N GLU A 24 -46.50 -11.45 -22.51
CA GLU A 24 -45.09 -11.29 -22.86
C GLU A 24 -44.53 -9.95 -22.36
N LYS A 25 -45.31 -8.86 -22.50
CA LYS A 25 -44.91 -7.54 -22.03
C LYS A 25 -44.92 -7.45 -20.51
N GLU A 26 -45.92 -8.01 -19.85
CA GLU A 26 -45.97 -8.08 -18.38
C GLU A 26 -44.73 -8.77 -17.82
N LYS A 27 -44.35 -9.91 -18.42
CA LYS A 27 -43.12 -10.62 -18.05
C LYS A 27 -41.86 -9.80 -18.29
N PHE A 28 -41.78 -9.10 -19.43
CA PHE A 28 -40.64 -8.25 -19.77
C PHE A 28 -40.48 -7.06 -18.81
N TYR A 29 -41.56 -6.31 -18.58
CA TYR A 29 -41.54 -5.16 -17.66
C TYR A 29 -41.30 -5.59 -16.21
N GLY A 30 -41.87 -6.73 -15.79
CA GLY A 30 -41.59 -7.32 -14.48
C GLY A 30 -40.10 -7.59 -14.28
N ALA A 31 -39.48 -8.33 -15.21
CA ALA A 31 -38.05 -8.62 -15.16
C ALA A 31 -37.18 -7.34 -15.20
N LEU A 32 -37.59 -6.33 -15.97
CA LEU A 32 -36.91 -5.04 -16.01
C LEU A 32 -36.99 -4.30 -14.67
N MET A 33 -38.18 -4.27 -14.05
CA MET A 33 -38.35 -3.66 -12.73
C MET A 33 -37.53 -4.37 -11.66
N GLU A 34 -37.58 -5.71 -11.61
CA GLU A 34 -36.76 -6.51 -10.68
C GLU A 34 -35.27 -6.23 -10.83
N THR A 35 -34.78 -6.10 -12.07
CA THR A 35 -33.37 -5.77 -12.34
C THR A 35 -33.02 -4.36 -11.84
N LEU A 36 -33.90 -3.38 -12.05
CA LEU A 36 -33.68 -2.02 -11.57
C LEU A 36 -33.75 -1.92 -10.04
N GLU A 37 -34.68 -2.62 -9.41
CA GLU A 37 -34.81 -2.72 -7.95
C GLU A 37 -33.54 -3.37 -7.35
N SER A 38 -33.04 -4.44 -7.95
CA SER A 38 -31.77 -5.07 -7.55
C SER A 38 -30.57 -4.14 -7.71
N LEU A 39 -30.52 -3.33 -8.77
CA LEU A 39 -29.44 -2.35 -8.98
C LEU A 39 -29.53 -1.20 -7.96
N ALA A 40 -30.75 -0.73 -7.66
CA ALA A 40 -30.97 0.31 -6.64
C ALA A 40 -30.53 -0.18 -5.26
N GLN A 41 -30.91 -1.40 -4.88
CA GLN A 41 -30.45 -2.03 -3.64
C GLN A 41 -28.93 -2.13 -3.58
N GLY A 42 -28.30 -2.64 -4.65
CA GLY A 42 -26.84 -2.75 -4.71
C GLY A 42 -26.14 -1.40 -4.57
N MET A 43 -26.74 -0.32 -5.11
CA MET A 43 -26.20 1.04 -4.96
C MET A 43 -26.26 1.53 -3.51
N GLU A 44 -27.36 1.29 -2.80
CA GLU A 44 -27.49 1.65 -1.37
C GLU A 44 -26.52 0.86 -0.49
N ASP A 45 -26.29 -0.41 -0.83
CA ASP A 45 -25.33 -1.22 -0.09
C ASP A 45 -23.88 -0.77 -0.36
N HIS A 46 -23.57 -0.37 -1.60
CA HIS A 46 -22.29 0.28 -1.92
C HIS A 46 -22.12 1.61 -1.18
N GLU A 47 -23.16 2.43 -1.08
CA GLU A 47 -23.10 3.70 -0.34
C GLU A 47 -22.76 3.47 1.14
N LYS A 48 -23.34 2.43 1.78
CA LYS A 48 -22.97 2.06 3.16
C LYS A 48 -21.51 1.64 3.28
N VAL A 49 -21.03 0.79 2.38
CA VAL A 49 -19.61 0.37 2.37
C VAL A 49 -18.68 1.56 2.17
N HIS A 50 -19.06 2.52 1.33
CA HIS A 50 -18.28 3.75 1.14
C HIS A 50 -18.23 4.63 2.39
N LEU A 51 -19.33 4.72 3.15
CA LEU A 51 -19.34 5.41 4.43
C LEU A 51 -18.43 4.72 5.45
N GLU A 52 -18.53 3.40 5.58
CA GLU A 52 -17.66 2.61 6.47
C GLU A 52 -16.17 2.74 6.09
N LEU A 53 -15.86 2.76 4.79
CA LEU A 53 -14.50 2.97 4.32
C LEU A 53 -13.99 4.39 4.63
N ASN A 54 -14.85 5.40 4.52
CA ASN A 54 -14.49 6.78 4.86
C ASN A 54 -14.12 6.90 6.34
N ASP A 55 -14.91 6.31 7.23
CA ASP A 55 -14.60 6.28 8.66
C ASP A 55 -13.26 5.58 8.93
N TYR A 56 -12.97 4.49 8.22
CA TYR A 56 -11.69 3.78 8.32
C TYR A 56 -10.49 4.61 7.82
N LEU A 57 -10.71 5.43 6.78
CA LEU A 57 -9.68 6.33 6.25
C LEU A 57 -9.40 7.50 7.20
N GLU A 58 -10.44 8.05 7.82
CA GLU A 58 -10.28 9.08 8.87
C GLU A 58 -9.49 8.53 10.06
N GLN A 59 -9.75 7.29 10.48
CA GLN A 59 -8.97 6.64 11.52
C GLN A 59 -7.50 6.46 11.10
N LEU A 60 -7.24 6.03 9.86
CA LEU A 60 -5.86 5.87 9.37
C LEU A 60 -5.11 7.20 9.32
N ASP A 61 -5.80 8.29 8.96
CA ASP A 61 -5.23 9.64 8.94
C ASP A 61 -4.84 10.11 10.36
N GLU A 62 -5.68 9.81 11.35
CA GLU A 62 -5.38 10.06 12.77
C GLU A 62 -4.17 9.23 13.24
N ASP A 63 -4.16 7.92 12.97
CA ASP A 63 -3.05 7.03 13.33
C ASP A 63 -1.71 7.46 12.71
N VAL A 64 -1.73 7.95 11.45
CA VAL A 64 -0.52 8.45 10.78
C VAL A 64 -0.09 9.78 11.38
N SER A 65 -1.02 10.67 11.70
CA SER A 65 -0.70 11.95 12.36
C SER A 65 -0.07 11.73 13.74
N GLU A 66 -0.57 10.76 14.52
CA GLU A 66 0.02 10.38 15.81
C GLU A 66 1.45 9.85 15.63
N LEU A 67 1.69 9.03 14.59
CA LEU A 67 3.04 8.53 14.30
C LEU A 67 4.01 9.64 13.86
N GLU A 68 3.53 10.63 13.11
CA GLU A 68 4.31 11.80 12.73
C GLU A 68 4.70 12.63 13.95
N ASP A 69 3.75 12.91 14.85
CA ASP A 69 4.01 13.62 16.11
C ASP A 69 5.01 12.85 17.00
N ASP A 70 4.86 11.52 17.12
CA ASP A 70 5.78 10.66 17.87
C ASP A 70 7.19 10.67 17.26
N PHE A 71 7.29 10.66 15.92
CA PHE A 71 8.57 10.69 15.21
C PHE A 71 9.27 12.04 15.36
N ASP A 72 8.54 13.15 15.23
CA ASP A 72 9.07 14.49 15.45
C ASP A 72 9.57 14.66 16.90
N ALA A 73 8.83 14.13 17.89
CA ALA A 73 9.25 14.14 19.28
C ALA A 73 10.55 13.36 19.54
N LEU A 74 10.78 12.26 18.81
CA LEU A 74 12.04 11.51 18.88
C LEU A 74 13.23 12.27 18.28
N LEU A 75 12.99 13.08 17.25
CA LEU A 75 14.03 13.91 16.64
C LEU A 75 14.36 15.14 17.50
N GLU A 76 13.37 15.74 18.17
CA GLU A 76 13.58 16.88 19.06
C GLU A 76 14.33 16.50 20.36
N ASP A 77 14.26 15.24 20.82
CA ASP A 77 14.99 14.74 22.00
C ASP A 77 16.44 14.28 21.65
N ASP A 78 16.80 14.24 20.37
CA ASP A 78 18.15 13.90 19.87
C ASP A 78 19.03 15.15 19.62
N ASP A 79 18.45 16.36 19.71
CA ASP A 79 19.15 17.64 19.51
C ASP A 79 19.71 18.25 20.83
N GLU A 80 19.49 17.63 22.00
CA GLU A 80 19.94 18.14 23.32
C GLU A 80 21.00 17.29 24.06
N ASP A 81 21.57 16.23 23.46
CA ASP A 81 22.69 15.51 24.12
C ASP A 81 23.59 14.72 23.16
N ASP A 82 24.19 15.38 22.17
CA ASP A 82 25.38 14.80 21.52
C ASP A 82 26.47 15.82 21.11
N ASP A 83 26.85 16.66 22.08
CA ASP A 83 28.20 17.25 22.16
C ASP A 83 29.24 16.18 22.64
N ASP A 84 28.98 14.89 22.40
CA ASP A 84 29.93 13.80 22.67
C ASP A 84 29.83 12.69 21.61
N TYR A 85 29.62 13.08 20.34
CA TYR A 85 30.08 12.28 19.21
C TYR A 85 31.61 12.25 19.34
N GLU A 86 32.10 11.38 20.23
CA GLU A 86 33.34 10.66 20.01
C GLU A 86 33.25 10.23 18.55
N GLU A 87 34.05 10.90 17.72
CA GLU A 87 34.48 10.53 16.39
C GLU A 87 34.38 9.01 16.27
N PHE A 88 33.19 8.54 15.88
CA PHE A 88 32.96 7.14 15.62
C PHE A 88 33.69 7.01 14.30
N ASP A 89 34.97 6.64 14.42
CA ASP A 89 35.86 6.29 13.33
C ASP A 89 34.96 5.60 12.30
N GLU A 90 34.65 6.30 11.21
CA GLU A 90 33.81 5.77 10.15
C GLU A 90 34.62 4.62 9.56
N GLU A 91 34.51 3.44 10.18
CA GLU A 91 35.03 2.19 9.66
C GLU A 91 34.31 2.01 8.32
N GLU A 92 34.92 2.50 7.25
CA GLU A 92 34.32 2.61 5.93
C GLU A 92 34.19 1.18 5.35
N TYR A 93 33.06 0.51 5.61
CA TYR A 93 32.86 -0.85 5.11
C TYR A 93 32.54 -0.87 3.61
N ALA A 94 33.34 -1.58 2.83
CA ALA A 94 33.11 -1.84 1.41
C ALA A 94 32.51 -3.23 1.17
N SER A 95 31.60 -3.34 0.19
CA SER A 95 31.05 -4.64 -0.25
C SER A 95 31.80 -5.18 -1.46
N VAL A 96 32.14 -6.47 -1.46
CA VAL A 96 32.79 -7.13 -2.61
C VAL A 96 32.20 -8.51 -2.86
N THR A 97 32.08 -8.87 -4.14
CA THR A 97 31.68 -10.20 -4.58
C THR A 97 32.90 -11.10 -4.74
N CYS A 98 32.94 -12.22 -4.01
CA CYS A 98 34.03 -13.18 -4.16
C CYS A 98 34.02 -13.83 -5.56
N PRO A 99 35.13 -13.80 -6.33
CA PRO A 99 35.19 -14.37 -7.68
C PRO A 99 35.13 -15.91 -7.69
N GLU A 100 35.43 -16.56 -6.56
CA GLU A 100 35.50 -18.02 -6.45
C GLU A 100 34.18 -18.67 -6.01
N CYS A 101 33.40 -18.00 -5.16
CA CYS A 101 32.14 -18.55 -4.63
C CYS A 101 30.91 -17.69 -4.93
N CYS A 102 31.09 -16.53 -5.58
CA CYS A 102 30.03 -15.61 -6.01
C CYS A 102 29.10 -15.17 -4.86
N LYS A 103 29.64 -15.05 -3.65
CA LYS A 103 28.94 -14.50 -2.49
C LYS A 103 29.51 -13.14 -2.14
N ASP A 104 28.62 -12.24 -1.77
CA ASP A 104 28.95 -10.89 -1.33
C ASP A 104 29.25 -10.89 0.16
N PHE A 105 30.28 -10.14 0.55
CA PHE A 105 30.60 -9.89 1.94
C PHE A 105 31.15 -8.47 2.10
N TYR A 106 31.11 -7.99 3.33
CA TYR A 106 31.64 -6.68 3.72
C TYR A 106 33.01 -6.83 4.36
N TYR A 107 33.89 -5.87 4.10
CA TYR A 107 35.21 -5.77 4.71
C TYR A 107 35.58 -4.30 4.88
N GLU A 108 36.56 -4.03 5.72
CA GLU A 108 37.06 -2.69 6.00
C GLU A 108 38.35 -2.46 5.18
N PRO A 109 38.37 -1.62 4.14
CA PRO A 109 39.54 -1.40 3.29
C PRO A 109 40.75 -0.86 4.06
N ALA A 110 40.53 -0.04 5.09
CA ALA A 110 41.60 0.52 5.92
C ALA A 110 42.42 -0.56 6.67
N ALA A 111 41.83 -1.74 6.90
CA ALA A 111 42.49 -2.85 7.57
C ALA A 111 43.45 -3.65 6.66
N TYR A 112 43.48 -3.37 5.35
CA TYR A 112 44.28 -4.10 4.36
C TYR A 112 45.23 -3.15 3.60
N GLU A 113 46.45 -3.62 3.32
CA GLU A 113 47.37 -2.88 2.44
C GLU A 113 46.97 -3.02 0.96
N GLU A 114 47.30 -2.05 0.11
CA GLU A 114 46.94 -2.03 -1.34
C GLU A 114 47.36 -3.31 -2.10
N ASP A 115 48.37 -4.03 -1.62
CA ASP A 115 48.92 -5.24 -2.22
C ASP A 115 48.51 -6.55 -1.51
N GLU A 116 47.66 -6.49 -0.49
CA GLU A 116 47.23 -7.66 0.29
C GLU A 116 46.03 -8.38 -0.37
N ASP A 117 46.08 -9.72 -0.42
CA ASP A 117 44.96 -10.52 -0.94
C ASP A 117 43.84 -10.62 0.11
N LEU A 118 42.61 -10.29 -0.28
CA LEU A 118 41.44 -10.38 0.58
C LEU A 118 41.00 -11.85 0.75
N LEU A 119 40.80 -12.29 1.99
CA LEU A 119 40.38 -13.66 2.29
C LEU A 119 38.85 -13.75 2.34
N CYS A 120 38.24 -14.54 1.45
CA CYS A 120 36.79 -14.70 1.48
C CYS A 120 36.32 -15.49 2.72
N PRO A 121 35.40 -14.96 3.55
CA PRO A 121 34.89 -15.66 4.75
C PRO A 121 34.04 -16.89 4.42
N HIS A 122 33.54 -17.01 3.17
CA HIS A 122 32.69 -18.11 2.75
C HIS A 122 33.44 -19.32 2.19
N CYS A 123 34.57 -19.10 1.50
CA CYS A 123 35.33 -20.19 0.85
C CYS A 123 36.78 -20.28 1.31
N GLY A 124 37.28 -19.30 2.05
CA GLY A 124 38.64 -19.26 2.60
C GLY A 124 39.74 -19.05 1.56
N LYS A 125 39.39 -18.74 0.31
CA LYS A 125 40.38 -18.47 -0.74
C LYS A 125 40.76 -16.98 -0.76
N PRO A 126 42.05 -16.66 -0.90
CA PRO A 126 42.51 -15.29 -1.14
C PRO A 126 42.20 -14.85 -2.57
N PHE A 127 41.88 -13.57 -2.77
CA PHE A 127 41.75 -12.95 -4.10
C PHE A 127 42.13 -11.46 -4.05
N LYS A 128 42.61 -10.93 -5.18
CA LYS A 128 42.97 -9.52 -5.31
C LYS A 128 41.74 -8.62 -5.47
N TYR A 129 41.84 -7.39 -4.97
CA TYR A 129 40.84 -6.35 -5.18
C TYR A 129 40.61 -6.15 -6.70
N PRO A 130 39.36 -6.03 -7.17
CA PRO A 130 39.10 -5.57 -8.53
C PRO A 130 39.50 -4.10 -8.62
N GLU A 131 40.67 -3.80 -9.20
CA GLU A 131 40.97 -2.45 -9.70
C GLU A 131 39.85 -2.06 -10.67
N GLU A 132 39.18 -0.92 -10.42
CA GLU A 132 38.20 -0.36 -11.39
C GLU A 132 38.84 -0.07 -12.75
#